data_AF-A0A8X6QVG2-F1
#
_entry.id   AF-A0A8X6QVG2-F1
#
_cell.length_a   1.000
_cell.length_b   1.000
_cell.length_c   1.000
_cell.angle_alpha   90.00
_cell.angle_beta   90.00
_cell.angle_gamma   90.00
#
_symmetry.space_group_name_H-M   'P 1'
#
loop_
_entity.id
_entity.type
_entity.pdbx_description
1 polymer ?
#
loop_
_entity_poly.entity_id
_entity_poly.type
_entity_poly.pdbx_seq_one_letter_code
_entity_poly.pdbx_strand_id
1 'polypeptide(L)'
;MTKSVRGFLPLFQLWCITCAVALSNALQRNQGIADTRAHVGRIFKLLIPKNAFEGAIERYEVTEAGEGSLPSWLEFDPNQQIFRGVPSTTDIGQLYVCIKVIGK
;
A
#
# COMPACT_ATOMS: atom_id res chain seq x y z
N MET A 1 33.99 -22.57 58.33
CA MET A 1 32.78 -22.21 57.55
C MET A 1 32.68 -20.69 57.55
N THR A 2 32.67 -19.90 56.49
CA THR A 2 32.75 -20.02 55.03
C THR A 2 33.18 -18.64 54.52
N LYS A 3 33.95 -18.60 53.43
CA LYS A 3 34.77 -17.45 52.97
C LYS A 3 33.95 -16.27 52.42
N SER A 4 34.41 -15.06 52.75
CA SER A 4 34.22 -13.83 51.99
C SER A 4 34.89 -13.95 50.62
N VAL A 5 34.16 -13.67 49.53
CA VAL A 5 34.72 -13.32 48.21
C VAL A 5 33.87 -12.19 47.61
N ARG A 6 34.53 -11.04 47.39
CA ARG A 6 34.02 -9.91 46.59
C ARG A 6 34.36 -10.17 45.11
N GLY A 7 33.48 -9.74 44.21
CA GLY A 7 33.64 -9.78 42.75
C GLY A 7 32.40 -10.42 42.14
N PHE A 8 31.92 -10.06 40.96
CA PHE A 8 32.41 -9.21 39.89
C PHE A 8 31.16 -9.07 38.99
N LEU A 9 30.76 -7.87 38.59
CA LEU A 9 29.69 -7.70 37.61
C LEU A 9 30.05 -8.45 36.31
N PRO A 10 29.12 -9.22 35.69
CA PRO A 10 29.12 -9.36 34.26
C PRO A 10 27.93 -8.53 33.73
N LEU A 11 28.25 -7.37 33.16
CA LEU A 11 27.39 -6.71 32.19
C LEU A 11 27.11 -7.71 31.05
N PHE A 12 25.94 -8.34 31.06
CA PHE A 12 25.35 -8.99 29.89
C PHE A 12 24.84 -7.87 28.97
N GLN A 13 25.70 -7.37 28.09
CA GLN A 13 25.79 -7.79 26.69
C GLN A 13 24.50 -7.54 25.90
N LEU A 14 24.56 -6.45 25.12
CA LEU A 14 24.01 -6.33 23.76
C LEU A 14 22.48 -6.22 23.62
N TRP A 15 21.96 -5.03 23.92
CA TRP A 15 20.80 -4.50 23.20
C TRP A 15 21.30 -3.69 22.00
N CYS A 16 21.98 -4.37 21.07
CA CYS A 16 22.19 -3.84 19.74
C CYS A 16 21.00 -4.31 18.88
N ILE A 17 19.84 -3.70 19.11
CA ILE A 17 18.79 -3.64 18.07
C ILE A 17 18.76 -2.20 17.56
N THR A 18 19.92 -1.67 17.15
CA THR A 18 19.89 -0.89 15.93
C THR A 18 19.60 -1.89 14.83
N CYS A 19 18.31 -2.13 14.60
CA CYS A 19 17.86 -2.61 13.30
C CYS A 19 18.45 -1.58 12.33
N ALA A 20 19.53 -1.95 11.63
CA ALA A 20 19.91 -1.26 10.43
C ALA A 20 18.71 -1.45 9.51
N VAL A 21 17.77 -0.50 9.56
CA VAL A 21 16.76 -0.34 8.53
C VAL A 21 17.62 -0.16 7.30
N ALA A 22 17.70 -1.21 6.49
CA ALA A 22 18.29 -1.10 5.18
C ALA A 22 17.61 0.11 4.55
N LEU A 23 18.39 1.15 4.25
CA LEU A 23 17.96 2.31 3.46
C LEU A 23 17.72 1.84 2.03
N SER A 24 16.89 0.83 1.85
CA SER A 24 16.26 0.62 0.57
C SER A 24 15.07 1.57 0.59
N ASN A 25 15.20 2.67 -0.17
CA ASN A 25 14.05 3.42 -0.68
C ASN A 25 13.24 2.54 -1.67
N ALA A 26 13.23 1.23 -1.47
CA ALA A 26 12.52 0.28 -2.29
C ALA A 26 11.03 0.62 -2.17
N LEU A 27 10.35 0.53 -3.30
CA LEU A 27 8.91 0.66 -3.35
C LEU A 27 8.27 -0.37 -2.40
N GLN A 28 7.52 0.11 -1.41
CA GLN A 28 6.82 -0.75 -0.45
C GLN A 28 5.31 -0.47 -0.47
N ARG A 29 4.53 -1.56 -0.39
CA ARG A 29 3.10 -1.50 -0.12
C ARG A 29 2.90 -1.49 1.40
N ASN A 30 2.47 -0.36 1.95
CA ASN A 30 2.28 -0.22 3.40
C ASN A 30 0.87 -0.66 3.82
N GLN A 31 -0.17 0.07 3.37
CA GLN A 31 -1.56 -0.28 3.66
C GLN A 31 -2.33 -0.71 2.41
N GLY A 32 -3.30 -1.61 2.60
CA GLY A 32 -4.28 -1.95 1.56
C GLY A 32 -5.22 -0.78 1.30
N ILE A 33 -5.74 -0.69 0.08
CA ILE A 33 -6.81 0.25 -0.26
C ILE A 33 -8.12 -0.41 0.15
N ALA A 34 -8.94 0.30 0.93
CA ALA A 34 -10.21 -0.22 1.40
C ALA A 34 -11.20 -0.36 0.24
N ASP A 35 -12.00 -1.43 0.29
CA ASP A 35 -13.09 -1.63 -0.66
C ASP A 35 -14.12 -0.51 -0.55
N THR A 36 -14.69 -0.13 -1.69
CA THR A 36 -15.69 0.93 -1.76
C THR A 36 -16.86 0.50 -2.62
N ARG A 37 -17.98 1.21 -2.47
CA ARG A 37 -19.21 0.95 -3.22
C ARG A 37 -19.48 2.10 -4.18
N ALA A 38 -19.75 1.78 -5.43
CA ALA A 38 -20.25 2.72 -6.42
C ALA A 38 -21.78 2.58 -6.55
N HIS A 39 -22.46 3.67 -6.86
CA HIS A 39 -23.92 3.68 -7.06
C HIS A 39 -24.23 4.04 -8.50
N VAL A 40 -25.08 3.25 -9.15
CA VAL A 40 -25.53 3.48 -10.53
C VAL A 40 -26.05 4.90 -10.72
N GLY A 41 -25.60 5.57 -11.78
CA GLY A 41 -26.00 6.93 -12.13
C GLY A 41 -25.45 8.02 -11.21
N ARG A 42 -24.55 7.70 -10.26
CA ARG A 42 -23.90 8.68 -9.38
C ARG A 42 -22.42 8.78 -9.69
N ILE A 43 -21.87 9.98 -9.50
CA ILE A 43 -20.43 10.20 -9.64
C ILE A 43 -19.70 9.39 -8.56
N PHE A 44 -18.86 8.48 -9.01
CA PHE A 44 -17.92 7.74 -8.18
C PHE A 44 -16.57 8.47 -8.16
N LYS A 45 -15.99 8.59 -6.96
CA LYS A 45 -14.63 9.11 -6.75
C LYS A 45 -13.95 8.30 -5.67
N LEU A 46 -12.77 7.76 -5.96
CA LEU A 46 -11.92 7.07 -4.98
C LEU A 46 -10.49 7.61 -5.09
N LEU A 47 -10.01 8.23 -4.01
CA LEU A 47 -8.63 8.68 -3.87
C LEU A 47 -7.79 7.52 -3.35
N ILE A 48 -6.66 7.25 -4.00
CA ILE A 48 -5.66 6.33 -3.45
C ILE A 48 -5.01 7.03 -2.24
N PRO A 49 -5.06 6.43 -1.04
CA PRO A 49 -4.39 6.99 0.13
C PRO A 49 -2.89 7.16 -0.14
N LYS A 50 -2.32 8.30 0.22
CA LYS A 50 -0.88 8.57 0.01
C LYS A 50 0.03 7.59 0.77
N ASN A 51 -0.47 7.01 1.85
CA ASN A 51 0.21 5.99 2.65
C ASN A 51 -0.05 4.55 2.15
N ALA A 52 -0.73 4.36 1.02
CA ALA A 52 -0.89 3.02 0.43
C ALA A 52 0.46 2.50 -0.11
N PHE A 53 1.28 3.41 -0.66
CA PHE A 53 2.58 3.10 -1.25
C PHE A 53 3.64 4.07 -0.74
N GLU A 54 4.81 3.54 -0.40
CA GLU A 54 5.97 4.31 0.05
C GLU A 54 7.16 4.04 -0.88
N GLY A 55 8.05 5.03 -1.01
CA GLY A 55 9.22 4.97 -1.90
C GLY A 55 9.09 5.81 -3.16
N ALA A 56 10.05 5.66 -4.07
CA ALA A 56 10.09 6.43 -5.32
C ALA A 56 9.18 5.79 -6.38
N ILE A 57 8.02 6.40 -6.63
CA ILE A 57 7.04 5.94 -7.61
C ILE A 57 7.31 6.61 -8.96
N GLU A 58 7.45 5.81 -10.01
CA GLU A 58 7.61 6.30 -11.39
C GLU A 58 6.26 6.33 -12.13
N ARG A 59 5.49 5.23 -12.08
CA ARG A 59 4.21 5.12 -12.78
C ARG A 59 3.23 4.17 -12.11
N TYR A 60 1.95 4.40 -12.37
CA TYR A 60 0.83 3.56 -11.98
C TYR A 60 0.31 2.80 -13.20
N GLU A 61 0.19 1.48 -13.08
CA GLU A 61 -0.56 0.63 -13.99
C GLU A 61 -1.83 0.19 -13.27
N VAL A 62 -2.99 0.44 -13.87
CA VAL A 62 -4.28 0.06 -13.30
C VAL A 62 -5.06 -0.76 -14.32
N THR A 63 -5.53 -1.93 -13.89
CA THR A 63 -6.29 -2.85 -14.73
C THR A 63 -7.44 -3.46 -13.94
N GLU A 64 -8.50 -3.87 -14.64
CA GLU A 64 -9.48 -4.78 -14.04
C GLU A 64 -8.86 -6.18 -13.91
N ALA A 65 -9.03 -6.79 -12.75
CA ALA A 65 -8.60 -8.16 -12.49
C ALA A 65 -9.51 -9.13 -13.26
N GLY A 66 -9.06 -9.54 -14.44
CA GLY A 66 -9.76 -10.47 -15.31
C GLY A 66 -9.70 -10.05 -16.78
N GLU A 67 -9.97 -8.77 -17.06
CA GLU A 67 -10.04 -8.24 -18.44
C GLU A 67 -8.79 -7.48 -18.88
N GLY A 68 -7.94 -7.06 -17.93
CA GLY A 68 -6.68 -6.37 -18.24
C GLY A 68 -6.84 -4.91 -18.69
N SER A 69 -8.07 -4.44 -18.92
CA SER A 69 -8.42 -3.03 -19.15
C SER A 69 -9.45 -2.59 -18.12
N LEU A 70 -9.56 -1.29 -17.84
CA LEU A 70 -10.62 -0.78 -16.98
C LEU A 70 -11.96 -0.77 -17.73
N PRO A 71 -13.08 -0.96 -17.02
CA PRO A 71 -14.40 -0.83 -17.61
C PRO A 71 -14.63 0.62 -18.06
N SER A 72 -15.44 0.81 -19.10
CA SER A 72 -15.62 2.11 -19.77
C SER A 72 -16.15 3.23 -18.87
N TRP A 73 -16.83 2.88 -17.78
CA TRP A 73 -17.36 3.84 -16.83
C TRP A 73 -16.32 4.34 -15.81
N LEU A 74 -15.17 3.68 -15.69
CA LEU A 74 -14.15 3.95 -14.66
C LEU A 74 -12.82 4.37 -15.29
N GLU A 75 -12.37 5.56 -14.95
CA GLU A 75 -11.09 6.14 -15.38
C GLU A 75 -10.18 6.36 -14.16
N PHE A 76 -8.87 6.22 -14.37
CA PHE A 76 -7.85 6.54 -13.38
C PHE A 76 -6.99 7.71 -13.85
N ASP A 77 -6.93 8.78 -13.05
CA ASP A 77 -6.01 9.90 -13.27
C ASP A 77 -4.73 9.66 -12.44
N PRO A 78 -3.58 9.35 -13.07
CA PRO A 78 -2.33 9.06 -12.37
C PRO A 78 -1.70 10.29 -11.71
N ASN A 79 -2.02 11.50 -12.17
CA ASN A 79 -1.47 12.73 -11.57
C ASN A 79 -2.15 13.05 -10.24
N GLN A 80 -3.46 12.82 -10.18
CA GLN A 80 -4.28 13.06 -8.99
C GLN A 80 -4.46 11.80 -8.13
N GLN A 81 -3.99 10.64 -8.61
CA GLN A 81 -4.14 9.34 -7.96
C GLN A 81 -5.60 9.04 -7.59
N ILE A 82 -6.51 9.35 -8.52
CA ILE A 82 -7.95 9.30 -8.28
C ILE A 82 -8.66 8.50 -9.36
N PHE A 83 -9.52 7.61 -8.92
CA PHE A 83 -10.52 6.96 -9.77
C PHE A 83 -11.75 7.83 -9.87
N ARG A 84 -12.28 7.95 -11.08
CA ARG A 84 -13.50 8.71 -11.36
C ARG A 84 -14.35 7.96 -12.36
N GLY A 85 -15.66 8.09 -12.23
CA GLY A 85 -16.56 7.39 -13.12
C GLY A 85 -18.03 7.59 -12.79
N VAL A 86 -18.89 7.07 -13.66
CA VAL A 86 -20.34 6.98 -13.42
C VAL A 86 -20.79 5.60 -13.86
N PRO A 87 -20.98 4.64 -12.94
CA PRO A 87 -21.44 3.31 -13.30
C PRO A 87 -22.87 3.36 -13.86
N SER A 88 -23.14 2.50 -14.83
CA SER A 88 -24.44 2.31 -15.45
C SER A 88 -25.13 1.03 -14.93
N THR A 89 -26.34 0.74 -15.40
CA THR A 89 -27.06 -0.48 -15.01
C THR A 89 -26.39 -1.76 -15.50
N THR A 90 -25.48 -1.70 -16.48
CA THR A 90 -24.72 -2.87 -16.95
C THR A 90 -23.53 -3.19 -16.05
N ASP A 91 -23.14 -2.28 -15.17
CA ASP A 91 -21.95 -2.38 -14.33
C ASP A 91 -22.27 -2.87 -12.90
N ILE A 92 -23.46 -3.44 -12.72
CA ILE A 92 -23.91 -3.97 -11.43
C ILE A 92 -23.17 -5.28 -11.16
N GLY A 93 -22.34 -5.29 -10.12
CA GLY A 93 -21.61 -6.49 -9.72
C GLY A 93 -20.43 -6.18 -8.80
N GLN A 94 -19.55 -7.17 -8.64
CA GLN A 94 -18.25 -6.97 -8.02
C GLN A 94 -17.23 -6.64 -9.11
N LEU A 95 -16.55 -5.51 -8.94
CA LEU A 95 -15.43 -5.10 -9.79
C LEU A 95 -14.15 -5.22 -8.97
N TYR A 96 -13.19 -6.00 -9.45
CA TYR A 96 -11.88 -6.12 -8.83
C TYR A 96 -10.86 -5.32 -9.65
N VAL A 97 -10.20 -4.35 -9.03
CA VAL A 97 -9.19 -3.51 -9.69
C VAL A 97 -7.82 -3.83 -9.14
N CYS A 98 -6.87 -4.11 -10.03
CA CYS A 98 -5.47 -4.29 -9.70
C CYS A 98 -4.74 -2.96 -9.91
N ILE A 99 -4.02 -2.52 -8.88
CA ILE A 99 -3.16 -1.33 -8.95
C ILE A 99 -1.73 -1.80 -8.76
N LYS A 100 -0.94 -1.63 -9.82
CA LYS A 100 0.47 -1.96 -9.85
C LYS A 100 1.26 -0.68 -9.90
N VAL A 101 2.18 -0.54 -8.95
CA VAL A 101 3.05 0.63 -8.85
C VAL A 101 4.44 0.22 -9.27
N ILE A 102 5.04 1.02 -10.13
CA ILE A 102 6.38 0.78 -10.67
C ILE A 102 7.25 1.91 -10.14
N GLY A 103 8.27 1.53 -9.37
CA GLY A 103 9.24 2.44 -8.81
C GLY A 103 10.49 2.58 -9.67
N LYS A 104 11.30 3.58 -9.35
CA LYS A 104 12.62 3.82 -9.95
C LYS A 104 13.70 2.89 -9.40
#